data_AF-A0A349PZ42-F1
#
_entry.id   AF-A0A349PZ42-F1
#
_cell.length_a   1.000
_cell.length_b   1.000
_cell.length_c   1.000
_cell.angle_alpha   90.00
_cell.angle_beta   90.00
_cell.angle_gamma   90.00
#
_symmetry.space_group_name_H-M   'P 1'
#
loop_
_entity.id
_entity.type
_entity.pdbx_description
1 polymer ?
#
loop_
_entity_poly.entity_id
_entity_poly.type
_entity_poly.pdbx_seq_one_letter_code
_entity_poly.pdbx_strand_id
1 'polypeptide(L)'
;ELSRNFITPFDREDIHSLITSIDNVANYLHGASSRMRFYQVSKITKSIRKLTEINLEASQNIELAVKELRNLKKMKSITDACSKINKLEAKSDIVYDKAIAELFENETDTKNIIKYKEVLSVLESAADKCKDVAGVLETISVKHS
;
A
#
# COMPACT_ATOMS: atom_id res chain seq x y z
N GLU A 1 2.54 23.96 -6.88
CA GLU A 1 2.31 24.40 -5.48
C GLU A 1 3.60 24.48 -4.65
N LEU A 2 4.51 23.48 -4.66
CA LEU A 2 5.78 23.52 -3.89
C LEU A 2 6.78 24.63 -4.29
N SER A 3 6.65 25.22 -5.48
CA SER A 3 7.59 26.25 -5.97
C SER A 3 7.39 27.64 -5.35
N ARG A 4 6.31 27.86 -4.57
CA ARG A 4 5.94 29.19 -4.05
C ARG A 4 6.19 29.42 -2.55
N ASN A 5 6.38 28.37 -1.74
CA ASN A 5 6.56 28.52 -0.29
C ASN A 5 8.02 28.34 0.13
N PHE A 6 8.65 29.44 0.54
CA PHE A 6 10.07 29.53 0.89
C PHE A 6 10.46 28.83 2.21
N ILE A 7 9.49 28.40 3.02
CA ILE A 7 9.72 27.70 4.29
C ILE A 7 8.89 26.41 4.29
N THR A 8 9.55 25.26 4.21
CA THR A 8 8.95 23.93 4.39
C THR A 8 9.41 23.33 5.71
N PRO A 9 8.60 22.48 6.37
CA PRO A 9 8.95 21.89 7.67
C PRO A 9 10.16 20.94 7.60
N PHE A 10 10.45 20.40 6.42
CA PHE A 10 11.63 19.60 6.08
C PHE A 10 11.90 19.70 4.55
N ASP A 11 12.88 18.94 4.06
CA ASP A 11 13.37 19.01 2.69
C ASP A 11 12.26 18.83 1.64
N ARG A 12 12.27 19.68 0.61
CA ARG A 12 11.26 19.66 -0.47
C ARG A 12 11.28 18.35 -1.27
N GLU A 13 12.46 17.76 -1.42
CA GLU A 13 12.64 16.47 -2.11
C GLU A 13 11.97 15.33 -1.34
N ASP A 14 12.04 15.36 -0.02
CA ASP A 14 11.39 14.38 0.85
C ASP A 14 9.87 14.53 0.81
N ILE A 15 9.36 15.77 0.82
CA ILE A 15 7.93 16.06 0.65
C ILE A 15 7.44 15.52 -0.70
N HIS A 16 8.17 15.80 -1.77
CA HIS A 16 7.82 15.31 -3.11
C HIS A 16 7.82 13.78 -3.15
N SER A 17 8.88 13.14 -2.66
CA SER A 17 9.01 11.68 -2.64
C SER A 17 7.88 11.02 -1.85
N LEU A 18 7.48 11.60 -0.71
CA LEU A 18 6.39 11.12 0.12
C LEU A 18 5.02 11.26 -0.58
N ILE A 19 4.77 12.40 -1.23
CA ILE A 19 3.51 12.60 -1.97
C ILE A 19 3.43 11.62 -3.14
N THR A 20 4.52 11.45 -3.89
CA THR A 20 4.57 10.52 -5.03
C THR A 20 4.35 9.07 -4.59
N SER A 21 4.96 8.64 -3.48
CA SER A 21 4.76 7.26 -2.99
C SER A 21 3.34 7.03 -2.47
N ILE A 22 2.72 8.00 -1.81
CA ILE A 22 1.32 7.92 -1.38
C ILE A 22 0.37 7.89 -2.58
N ASP A 23 0.63 8.70 -3.62
CA ASP A 23 -0.17 8.70 -4.85
C ASP A 23 -0.11 7.34 -5.55
N ASN A 24 1.05 6.69 -5.55
CA ASN A 24 1.18 5.33 -6.07
C ASN A 24 0.24 4.34 -5.37
N VAL A 25 0.13 4.37 -4.04
CA VAL A 25 -0.83 3.52 -3.31
C VAL A 25 -2.26 3.74 -3.83
N ALA A 26 -2.67 5.00 -3.96
CA ALA A 26 -4.00 5.34 -4.46
C ALA A 26 -4.22 4.86 -5.90
N ASN A 27 -3.22 5.00 -6.78
CA ASN A 27 -3.28 4.54 -8.17
C ASN A 27 -3.45 3.03 -8.28
N TYR A 28 -2.74 2.24 -7.47
CA TYR A 28 -2.89 0.77 -7.49
C TYR A 28 -4.25 0.33 -6.92
N LEU A 29 -4.74 0.96 -5.85
CA LEU A 29 -6.09 0.69 -5.32
C LEU A 29 -7.19 1.06 -6.33
N HIS A 30 -7.02 2.19 -7.02
CA HIS A 30 -7.90 2.57 -8.13
C HIS A 30 -7.83 1.53 -9.26
N GLY A 31 -6.63 1.07 -9.61
CA GLY A 31 -6.39 0.00 -10.58
C GLY A 31 -7.06 -1.32 -10.20
N ALA A 32 -7.11 -1.66 -8.91
CA ALA A 32 -7.82 -2.82 -8.38
C ALA A 32 -9.33 -2.69 -8.57
N SER A 33 -9.91 -1.57 -8.12
CA SER A 33 -11.34 -1.31 -8.27
C SER A 33 -11.78 -1.30 -9.74
N SER A 34 -10.97 -0.71 -10.61
CA SER A 34 -11.22 -0.67 -12.05
C SER A 34 -11.21 -2.06 -12.68
N ARG A 35 -10.22 -2.90 -12.35
CA ARG A 35 -10.17 -4.30 -12.82
C ARG A 35 -11.36 -5.09 -12.33
N MET A 36 -11.73 -4.98 -11.06
CA MET A 36 -12.93 -5.65 -10.52
C MET A 36 -14.19 -5.29 -11.31
N ARG A 37 -14.34 -4.01 -11.66
CA ARG A 37 -15.45 -3.52 -12.48
C ARG A 37 -15.39 -4.02 -13.92
N PHE A 38 -14.27 -3.83 -14.62
CA PHE A 38 -14.12 -4.22 -16.03
C PHE A 38 -14.25 -5.72 -16.25
N TYR A 39 -13.71 -6.51 -15.33
CA TYR A 39 -13.76 -7.97 -15.38
C TYR A 39 -15.06 -8.55 -14.85
N GLN A 40 -15.96 -7.70 -14.35
CA GLN A 40 -17.25 -8.11 -13.77
C GLN A 40 -17.02 -9.20 -12.70
N VAL A 41 -16.10 -8.93 -11.77
CA VAL A 41 -15.84 -9.83 -10.64
C VAL A 41 -17.08 -9.82 -9.74
N SER A 42 -17.90 -10.86 -9.87
CA SER A 42 -19.19 -10.96 -9.19
C SER A 42 -19.07 -11.44 -7.74
N LYS A 43 -18.05 -12.25 -7.44
CA LYS A 43 -17.84 -12.84 -6.12
C LYS A 43 -16.56 -12.32 -5.50
N ILE A 44 -16.68 -11.61 -4.40
CA ILE A 44 -15.54 -11.20 -3.59
C ILE A 44 -15.05 -12.41 -2.79
N THR A 45 -13.88 -12.94 -3.15
CA THR A 45 -13.26 -14.07 -2.44
C THR A 45 -12.75 -13.63 -1.08
N LYS A 46 -12.50 -14.60 -0.19
CA LYS A 46 -11.89 -14.34 1.12
C LYS A 46 -10.52 -13.67 0.97
N SER A 47 -9.72 -14.10 -0.01
CA SER A 47 -8.39 -13.55 -0.29
C SER A 47 -8.45 -12.10 -0.78
N ILE A 48 -9.36 -11.76 -1.71
CA ILE A 48 -9.56 -10.37 -2.13
C ILE A 48 -9.93 -9.50 -0.92
N ARG A 49 -10.89 -9.94 -0.11
CA ARG A 49 -11.28 -9.21 1.10
C ARG A 49 -10.09 -9.02 2.04
N LYS A 50 -9.30 -10.08 2.26
CA LYS A 50 -8.14 -10.04 3.15
C LYS A 50 -7.07 -9.06 2.67
N LEU A 51 -6.76 -9.05 1.37
CA LEU A 51 -5.83 -8.10 0.78
C LEU A 51 -6.34 -6.66 0.89
N THR A 52 -7.64 -6.42 0.68
CA THR A 52 -8.24 -5.10 0.88
C THR A 52 -8.18 -4.64 2.34
N GLU A 53 -8.44 -5.53 3.31
CA GLU A 53 -8.28 -5.23 4.75
C GLU A 53 -6.83 -4.85 5.09
N ILE A 54 -5.86 -5.58 4.54
CA ILE A 54 -4.44 -5.29 4.72
C ILE A 54 -4.08 -3.90 4.17
N ASN A 55 -4.52 -3.59 2.96
CA ASN A 55 -4.29 -2.28 2.33
C ASN A 55 -4.93 -1.13 3.13
N LEU A 56 -6.12 -1.34 3.67
CA LEU A 56 -6.78 -0.36 4.53
C LEU A 56 -5.99 -0.12 5.81
N GLU A 57 -5.56 -1.18 6.49
CA GLU A 57 -4.76 -1.08 7.72
C GLU A 57 -3.40 -0.42 7.45
N ALA A 58 -2.74 -0.74 6.32
CA ALA A 58 -1.50 -0.12 5.92
C ALA A 58 -1.69 1.39 5.64
N SER A 59 -2.77 1.76 4.93
CA SER A 59 -3.12 3.17 4.67
C SER A 59 -3.37 3.96 5.96
N GLN A 60 -4.00 3.34 6.96
CA GLN A 60 -4.19 3.96 8.28
C GLN A 60 -2.87 4.19 9.02
N ASN A 61 -1.92 3.24 8.92
CA ASN A 61 -0.58 3.42 9.49
C ASN A 61 0.22 4.52 8.76
N ILE A 62 0.06 4.65 7.44
CA ILE A 62 0.63 5.77 6.67
C ILE A 62 0.06 7.10 7.18
N GLU A 63 -1.26 7.20 7.32
CA GLU A 63 -1.91 8.42 7.83
C GLU A 63 -1.38 8.80 9.23
N LEU A 64 -1.24 7.83 10.12
CA LEU A 64 -0.67 8.03 11.45
C LEU A 64 0.77 8.55 11.37
N ALA A 65 1.63 7.92 10.58
CA ALA A 65 3.03 8.32 10.44
C ALA A 65 3.16 9.74 9.84
N VAL A 66 2.39 10.06 8.80
CA VAL A 66 2.38 11.38 8.17
C VAL A 66 1.91 12.47 9.14
N LYS A 67 0.92 12.19 10.00
CA LYS A 67 0.50 13.15 11.04
C LYS A 67 1.61 13.42 12.05
N GLU A 68 2.40 12.41 12.40
CA GLU A 68 3.49 12.54 13.37
C GLU A 68 4.73 13.25 12.81
N LEU A 69 4.88 13.39 11.48
CA LEU A 69 5.90 14.25 10.86
C LEU A 69 5.79 15.73 11.30
N ARG A 70 4.61 16.18 11.75
CA ARG A 70 4.45 17.53 12.31
C ARG A 70 5.19 17.72 13.64
N ASN A 71 5.49 16.63 14.34
CA ASN A 71 6.16 16.65 15.63
C ASN A 71 7.29 15.61 15.63
N LEU A 72 8.39 15.97 14.99
CA LEU A 72 9.60 15.15 14.81
C LEU A 72 10.20 14.63 16.13
N LYS A 73 9.74 15.06 17.31
CA LYS A 73 10.10 14.46 18.61
C LYS A 73 9.48 13.07 18.83
N LYS A 74 8.54 12.63 18.00
CA LYS A 74 7.84 11.33 18.10
C LYS A 74 8.35 10.30 17.10
N MET A 75 9.67 10.26 16.83
CA MET A 75 10.27 9.32 15.87
C MET A 75 9.91 7.85 16.13
N LYS A 76 9.77 7.46 17.40
CA LYS A 76 9.34 6.10 17.77
C LYS A 76 7.98 5.71 17.16
N SER A 77 7.03 6.64 17.12
CA SER A 77 5.70 6.37 16.55
C SER A 77 5.75 6.17 15.03
N ILE A 78 6.65 6.88 14.34
CA ILE A 78 6.85 6.73 12.89
C ILE A 78 7.47 5.36 12.61
N THR A 79 8.53 4.99 13.35
CA THR A 79 9.18 3.67 13.22
C THR A 79 8.23 2.52 13.53
N ASP A 80 7.39 2.65 14.57
CA ASP A 80 6.40 1.63 14.92
C ASP A 80 5.34 1.46 13.82
N ALA A 81 4.90 2.56 13.20
CA ALA A 81 3.98 2.51 12.06
C ALA A 81 4.63 1.86 10.83
N CYS A 82 5.88 2.20 10.50
CA CYS A 82 6.62 1.60 9.40
C CYS A 82 6.84 0.10 9.61
N SER A 83 7.18 -0.33 10.83
CA SER A 83 7.30 -1.75 11.17
C SER A 83 5.98 -2.50 10.99
N LYS A 84 4.83 -1.89 11.32
CA LYS A 84 3.52 -2.49 11.08
C LYS A 84 3.21 -2.62 9.58
N ILE A 85 3.52 -1.61 8.79
CA ILE A 85 3.35 -1.64 7.33
C ILE A 85 4.18 -2.78 6.72
N ASN A 86 5.44 -2.93 7.12
CA ASN A 86 6.30 -4.04 6.65
C ASN A 86 5.74 -5.42 7.02
N LYS A 87 5.15 -5.57 8.22
CA LYS A 87 4.46 -6.82 8.61
C LYS A 87 3.18 -7.08 7.81
N LEU A 88 2.47 -6.02 7.44
CA LEU A 88 1.26 -6.09 6.62
C LEU A 88 1.57 -6.48 5.18
N GLU A 89 2.64 -5.94 4.60
CA GLU A 89 3.14 -6.35 3.27
C GLU A 89 3.55 -7.83 3.27
N ALA A 90 4.40 -8.27 4.22
CA ALA A 90 4.77 -9.69 4.30
C ALA A 90 3.54 -10.62 4.47
N LYS A 91 2.49 -10.14 5.15
CA LYS A 91 1.21 -10.86 5.26
C LYS A 91 0.43 -10.84 3.95
N SER A 92 0.50 -9.76 3.19
CA SER A 92 -0.10 -9.63 1.85
C SER A 92 0.46 -10.68 0.91
N ASP A 93 1.79 -10.84 0.87
CA ASP A 93 2.48 -11.83 0.04
C ASP A 93 2.00 -13.24 0.34
N ILE A 94 1.95 -13.61 1.63
CA ILE A 94 1.46 -14.93 2.06
C ILE A 94 0.01 -15.16 1.63
N VAL A 95 -0.84 -14.14 1.70
CA VAL A 95 -2.25 -14.24 1.28
C VAL A 95 -2.34 -14.37 -0.23
N TYR A 96 -1.53 -13.61 -0.97
CA TYR A 96 -1.48 -13.64 -2.43
C TYR A 96 -1.01 -15.01 -2.93
N ASP A 97 0.12 -15.52 -2.44
CA ASP A 97 0.69 -16.81 -2.86
C ASP A 97 -0.29 -17.96 -2.65
N LYS A 98 -0.94 -17.99 -1.48
CA LYS A 98 -1.99 -18.99 -1.18
C LYS A 98 -3.18 -18.84 -2.13
N ALA A 99 -3.63 -17.62 -2.37
CA ALA A 99 -4.76 -17.37 -3.26
C ALA A 99 -4.45 -17.76 -4.71
N ILE A 100 -3.22 -17.54 -5.18
CA ILE A 100 -2.79 -17.97 -6.51
C ILE A 100 -2.72 -19.51 -6.58
N ALA A 101 -2.13 -20.17 -5.58
CA ALA A 101 -2.09 -21.63 -5.54
C ALA A 101 -3.51 -22.22 -5.56
N GLU A 102 -4.41 -21.76 -4.70
CA GLU A 102 -5.80 -22.20 -4.64
C GLU A 102 -6.56 -21.92 -5.95
N LEU A 103 -6.32 -20.76 -6.58
CA LEU A 103 -6.97 -20.38 -7.83
C LEU A 103 -6.58 -21.33 -8.97
N PHE A 104 -5.30 -21.65 -9.12
CA PHE A 104 -4.82 -22.53 -10.19
C PHE A 104 -5.13 -24.01 -9.93
N GLU A 105 -5.31 -24.41 -8.67
CA GLU A 105 -5.68 -25.78 -8.31
C GLU A 105 -7.18 -26.06 -8.52
N ASN A 106 -8.05 -25.11 -8.17
CA ASN A 106 -9.49 -25.36 -8.05
C ASN A 106 -10.35 -24.76 -9.18
N GLU A 107 -9.89 -23.70 -9.86
CA GLU A 107 -10.64 -23.07 -10.95
C GLU A 107 -10.27 -23.69 -12.29
N THR A 108 -11.27 -23.99 -13.12
CA THR A 108 -11.09 -24.59 -14.45
C THR A 108 -11.38 -23.60 -15.57
N ASP A 109 -12.18 -22.56 -15.30
CA ASP A 109 -12.42 -21.50 -16.27
C ASP A 109 -11.20 -20.56 -16.34
N THR A 110 -10.45 -20.67 -17.43
CA THR A 110 -9.29 -19.81 -17.72
C THR A 110 -9.63 -18.32 -17.66
N LYS A 111 -10.85 -17.93 -18.06
CA LYS A 111 -11.29 -16.53 -17.97
C LYS A 111 -11.34 -16.09 -16.51
N ASN A 112 -11.88 -16.90 -15.62
CA ASN A 112 -11.91 -16.60 -14.18
C ASN A 112 -10.49 -16.56 -13.60
N ILE A 113 -9.62 -17.51 -13.97
CA ILE A 113 -8.22 -17.50 -13.53
C ILE A 113 -7.56 -16.15 -13.85
N ILE A 114 -7.69 -15.66 -15.08
CA ILE A 114 -7.13 -14.36 -15.49
C ILE A 114 -7.73 -13.22 -14.65
N LYS A 115 -9.06 -13.17 -14.54
CA LYS A 115 -9.75 -12.09 -13.81
C LYS A 115 -9.32 -12.00 -12.35
N TYR A 116 -9.31 -13.13 -11.64
CA TYR A 116 -8.99 -13.16 -10.21
C TYR A 116 -7.51 -12.95 -9.97
N LYS A 117 -6.62 -13.56 -10.79
CA LYS A 117 -5.18 -13.32 -10.71
C LYS A 117 -4.85 -11.84 -10.83
N GLU A 118 -5.40 -11.16 -11.84
CA GLU A 118 -5.14 -9.73 -12.08
C GLU A 118 -5.59 -8.84 -10.91
N VAL A 119 -6.73 -9.15 -10.28
CA VAL A 119 -7.22 -8.41 -9.11
C VAL A 119 -6.38 -8.69 -7.87
N LEU A 120 -6.01 -9.95 -7.64
CA LEU A 120 -5.15 -10.32 -6.52
C LEU A 120 -3.77 -9.67 -6.63
N SER A 121 -3.18 -9.69 -7.83
CA SER A 121 -1.85 -9.13 -8.09
C SER A 121 -1.83 -7.61 -7.86
N VAL A 122 -2.80 -6.87 -8.39
CA VAL A 122 -2.80 -5.41 -8.19
C VAL A 122 -3.08 -5.00 -6.74
N LEU A 123 -3.83 -5.81 -5.97
CA LEU A 123 -4.04 -5.58 -4.54
C LEU A 123 -2.79 -5.88 -3.71
N GLU A 124 -2.04 -6.90 -4.07
CA GLU A 124 -0.73 -7.19 -3.48
C GLU A 124 0.26 -6.06 -3.79
N SER A 125 0.32 -5.61 -5.05
CA SER A 125 1.20 -4.51 -5.44
C SER A 125 0.83 -3.19 -4.75
N ALA A 126 -0.45 -2.96 -4.41
CA ALA A 126 -0.85 -1.83 -3.58
C ALA A 126 -0.28 -1.91 -2.15
N ALA A 127 -0.16 -3.11 -1.59
CA ALA A 127 0.46 -3.32 -0.28
C ALA A 127 1.98 -3.10 -0.34
N ASP A 128 2.64 -3.55 -1.42
CA ASP A 128 4.04 -3.21 -1.71
C ASP A 128 4.24 -1.68 -1.80
N LYS A 129 3.34 -0.95 -2.43
CA LYS A 129 3.40 0.53 -2.45
C LYS A 129 3.21 1.18 -1.09
N CYS A 130 2.51 0.53 -0.16
CA CYS A 130 2.48 1.01 1.21
C CYS A 130 3.85 0.88 1.88
N LYS A 131 4.59 -0.21 1.62
CA LYS A 131 5.96 -0.41 2.09
C LYS A 131 6.94 0.60 1.49
N ASP A 132 6.78 0.96 0.20
CA ASP A 132 7.55 2.05 -0.41
C ASP A 132 7.35 3.38 0.36
N VAL A 133 6.11 3.69 0.78
CA VAL A 133 5.83 4.87 1.62
C VAL A 133 6.54 4.76 2.97
N ALA A 134 6.53 3.59 3.60
CA ALA A 134 7.25 3.37 4.85
C ALA A 134 8.77 3.61 4.70
N GLY A 135 9.39 3.16 3.61
CA GLY A 135 10.80 3.41 3.33
C GLY A 135 11.14 4.90 3.18
N VAL A 136 10.25 5.67 2.54
CA VAL A 136 10.40 7.14 2.47
C VAL A 136 10.27 7.77 3.86
N LEU A 137 9.29 7.35 4.66
CA LEU A 137 9.09 7.84 6.03
C LEU A 137 10.29 7.53 6.95
N GLU A 138 10.87 6.34 6.83
CA GLU A 138 12.07 5.94 7.57
C GLU A 138 13.28 6.80 7.17
N THR A 139 13.45 7.07 5.87
CA THR A 139 14.52 7.94 5.36
C THR A 139 14.40 9.35 5.94
N ILE A 140 13.19 9.92 5.94
CA ILE A 140 12.91 11.23 6.55
C ILE A 140 13.20 11.21 8.06
N SER A 141 12.75 10.15 8.76
CA SER A 141 12.98 9.99 10.19
C SER A 141 14.47 9.98 10.54
N VAL A 142 15.29 9.25 9.77
CA VAL A 142 16.75 9.18 9.98
C VAL A 142 17.42 10.53 9.74
N LYS A 143 17.03 11.29 8.71
CA LYS A 143 17.61 12.62 8.42
C LYS A 143 17.35 13.65 9.53
N HIS A 144 16.27 13.48 10.28
CA HIS A 144 15.82 14.41 11.31
C HIS A 144 15.94 13.86 12.74
N SER A 145 16.61 12.72 12.92
CA SER A 145 16.93 12.13 14.23
C SER A 145 18.16 12.73 14.88
#